data_AF-A0A1X7IRJ3-F1
#
_entry.id   AF-A0A1X7IRJ3-F1
#
_cell.length_a   1.000
_cell.length_b   1.000
_cell.length_c   1.000
_cell.angle_alpha   90.00
_cell.angle_beta   90.00
_cell.angle_gamma   90.00
#
_symmetry.space_group_name_H-M   'P 1'
#
loop_
_entity.id
_entity.type
_entity.pdbx_description
1 polymer ?
#
loop_
_entity_poly.entity_id
_entity_poly.type
_entity_poly.pdbx_seq_one_letter_code
_entity_poly.pdbx_strand_id
1 'polypeptide(L)'
;MIFFVTFLRALAACFITNAHYTGIYPTDLIANGGLIGDVLFFAVSGFCLYNVKYDLNAIGFAQWYGRRIWRIYPPVIIMTAIYMFVGAYALSAEMGAAWWYVYPTNYHFVASIIVLYIPLFFIVKIPALNKRLVLIMIGLAVVWLLVYMLAYDHSYYHIDKVREPMIRFLFMESMLLGAWFRQNDQKLRNKFKWFYPIATFLSFLAYFASKLLFVHMMNLASFQFLNQIAIFLVLFFLFRTFCGLDGMLEKAPIRVKKMIQLLSDITLEIYLVQYVIIDAVRNLNLMFPLNWLVLTSSILLSAFILHKVWGLMSGSVDKMLRGNT
;
A
#
# COMPACT_ATOMS: atom_id res chain seq x y z
N MET A 1 8.66 14.45 -8.06
CA MET A 1 8.86 13.07 -7.56
C MET A 1 9.49 12.28 -8.69
N ILE A 2 10.34 11.29 -8.40
CA ILE A 2 10.85 10.40 -9.45
C ILE A 2 9.66 9.68 -10.09
N PHE A 3 9.57 9.67 -11.43
CA PHE A 3 8.31 9.37 -12.09
C PHE A 3 7.92 7.90 -11.98
N PHE A 4 8.86 6.95 -12.00
CA PHE A 4 8.55 5.54 -11.78
C PHE A 4 7.89 5.30 -10.41
N VAL A 5 8.24 6.05 -9.37
CA VAL A 5 7.63 5.92 -8.04
C VAL A 5 6.17 6.39 -8.07
N THR A 6 5.90 7.44 -8.85
CA THR A 6 4.54 7.94 -9.08
C THR A 6 3.71 6.88 -9.81
N PHE A 7 4.30 6.25 -10.83
CA PHE A 7 3.72 5.13 -11.56
C PHE A 7 3.42 3.93 -10.65
N LEU A 8 4.39 3.50 -9.83
CA LEU A 8 4.22 2.37 -8.92
C LEU A 8 3.14 2.63 -7.87
N ARG A 9 2.98 3.87 -7.40
CA ARG A 9 1.88 4.21 -6.49
C ARG A 9 0.52 4.12 -7.17
N ALA A 10 0.40 4.62 -8.40
CA ALA A 10 -0.83 4.50 -9.18
C ALA A 10 -1.15 3.01 -9.45
N LEU A 11 -0.14 2.21 -9.79
CA LEU A 11 -0.27 0.77 -9.98
C LEU A 11 -0.72 0.05 -8.70
N ALA A 12 -0.18 0.45 -7.54
CA ALA A 12 -0.63 -0.06 -6.24
C ALA A 12 -2.11 0.21 -6.00
N ALA A 13 -2.57 1.45 -6.26
CA ALA A 13 -3.99 1.81 -6.17
C ALA A 13 -4.86 0.92 -7.08
N CYS A 14 -4.42 0.69 -8.33
CA CYS A 14 -5.13 -0.17 -9.27
C CYS A 14 -5.21 -1.62 -8.76
N PHE A 15 -4.12 -2.20 -8.26
CA PHE A 15 -4.12 -3.58 -7.74
C PHE A 15 -4.99 -3.74 -6.49
N ILE A 16 -4.93 -2.79 -5.54
CA ILE A 16 -5.78 -2.78 -4.35
C ILE A 16 -7.25 -2.72 -4.77
N THR A 17 -7.60 -1.78 -5.64
CA THR A 17 -8.99 -1.59 -6.09
C THR A 17 -9.52 -2.81 -6.83
N ASN A 18 -8.74 -3.32 -7.78
CA ASN A 18 -9.10 -4.50 -8.58
C ASN A 18 -9.39 -5.73 -7.73
N ALA A 19 -8.65 -5.92 -6.63
CA ALA A 19 -8.84 -7.06 -5.74
C ALA A 19 -10.18 -7.04 -4.99
N HIS A 20 -10.86 -5.89 -4.93
CA HIS A 20 -12.18 -5.77 -4.33
C HIS A 20 -13.33 -5.94 -5.34
N TYR A 21 -13.03 -6.16 -6.62
CA TYR A 21 -14.04 -6.28 -7.69
C TYR A 21 -14.63 -7.69 -7.82
N THR A 22 -14.58 -8.50 -6.76
CA THR A 22 -15.30 -9.78 -6.68
C THR A 22 -16.79 -9.55 -6.97
N GLY A 23 -17.40 -10.40 -7.78
CA GLY A 23 -18.80 -10.27 -8.23
C GLY A 23 -19.07 -9.13 -9.22
N ILE A 24 -18.05 -8.38 -9.67
CA ILE A 24 -18.18 -7.36 -10.72
C ILE A 24 -17.79 -7.95 -12.08
N TYR A 25 -16.71 -8.73 -12.10
CA TYR A 25 -16.25 -9.41 -13.30
C TYR A 25 -17.08 -10.67 -13.61
N PRO A 26 -17.08 -11.16 -14.86
CA PRO A 26 -17.66 -12.47 -15.19
C PRO A 26 -16.98 -13.64 -14.44
N THR A 27 -15.76 -13.43 -13.95
CA THR A 27 -15.02 -14.39 -13.13
C THR A 27 -14.21 -13.66 -12.06
N ASP A 28 -14.25 -14.18 -10.82
CA ASP A 28 -13.52 -13.62 -9.69
C ASP A 28 -12.00 -13.89 -9.75
N LEU A 29 -11.55 -14.74 -10.67
CA LEU A 29 -10.13 -15.04 -10.87
C LEU A 29 -9.32 -13.79 -11.20
N ILE A 30 -9.94 -12.79 -11.82
CA ILE A 30 -9.28 -11.52 -12.14
C ILE A 30 -9.43 -10.46 -11.05
N ALA A 31 -10.32 -10.65 -10.07
CA ALA A 31 -10.46 -9.80 -8.88
C ALA A 31 -9.39 -10.16 -7.82
N ASN A 32 -8.13 -10.00 -8.19
CA ASN A 32 -6.97 -10.38 -7.38
C ASN A 32 -5.90 -9.28 -7.37
N GLY A 33 -4.87 -9.48 -6.53
CA GLY A 33 -3.68 -8.62 -6.50
C GLY A 33 -3.63 -7.62 -5.34
N GLY A 34 -4.58 -7.65 -4.40
CA GLY A 34 -4.69 -6.65 -3.33
C GLY A 34 -3.42 -6.57 -2.49
N LEU A 35 -2.92 -7.72 -2.03
CA LEU A 35 -1.67 -7.78 -1.26
C LEU A 35 -0.45 -7.32 -2.07
N ILE A 36 -0.43 -7.53 -3.40
CA ILE A 36 0.64 -7.02 -4.29
C ILE A 36 0.60 -5.49 -4.30
N GLY A 37 -0.59 -4.92 -4.41
CA GLY A 37 -0.78 -3.47 -4.33
C GLY A 37 -0.37 -2.91 -2.97
N ASP A 38 -0.71 -3.60 -1.88
CA ASP A 38 -0.31 -3.19 -0.53
C ASP A 38 1.21 -3.14 -0.37
N VAL A 39 1.91 -4.26 -0.64
CA VAL A 39 3.38 -4.31 -0.52
C VAL A 39 4.05 -3.29 -1.44
N LEU A 40 3.49 -3.05 -2.62
CA LEU A 40 3.98 -2.04 -3.55
C LEU A 40 3.83 -0.63 -2.98
N PHE A 41 2.71 -0.31 -2.35
CA PHE A 41 2.51 0.99 -1.70
C PHE A 41 3.43 1.19 -0.50
N PHE A 42 3.62 0.16 0.33
CA PHE A 42 4.55 0.21 1.47
C PHE A 42 5.98 0.47 0.99
N ALA A 43 6.42 -0.21 -0.07
CA ALA A 43 7.73 0.05 -0.66
C ALA A 43 7.83 1.45 -1.27
N VAL A 44 6.81 1.95 -1.97
CA VAL A 44 6.78 3.33 -2.46
C VAL A 44 6.91 4.33 -1.30
N SER A 45 6.24 4.05 -0.18
CA SER A 45 6.32 4.87 1.03
C SER A 45 7.73 4.89 1.61
N GLY A 46 8.36 3.73 1.75
CA GLY A 46 9.77 3.62 2.18
C GLY A 46 10.74 4.37 1.28
N PHE A 47 10.56 4.27 -0.04
CA PHE A 47 11.37 5.01 -1.02
C PHE A 47 11.22 6.53 -0.83
N CYS A 48 9.98 7.02 -0.69
CA CYS A 48 9.70 8.44 -0.53
C CYS A 48 10.19 9.00 0.82
N LEU A 49 10.21 8.17 1.86
CA LEU A 49 10.52 8.57 3.22
C LEU A 49 11.98 8.36 3.62
N TYR A 50 12.83 7.78 2.76
CA TYR A 50 14.23 7.55 3.08
C TYR A 50 15.01 8.85 3.42
N ASN A 51 14.84 9.91 2.63
CA ASN A 51 15.52 11.19 2.84
C ASN A 51 14.73 12.11 3.79
N VAL A 52 14.61 11.70 5.06
CA VAL A 52 13.92 12.51 6.07
C VAL A 52 14.72 13.79 6.36
N LYS A 53 14.07 14.96 6.38
CA LYS A 53 14.71 16.28 6.63
C LYS A 53 14.66 16.77 8.08
N TYR A 54 14.06 16.02 8.99
CA TYR A 54 13.83 16.42 10.39
C TYR A 54 14.97 15.95 11.30
N ASP A 55 15.15 16.58 12.45
CA ASP A 55 16.19 16.18 13.40
C ASP A 55 15.87 14.87 14.12
N LEU A 56 16.92 14.15 14.53
CA LEU A 56 16.82 12.95 15.35
C LEU A 56 16.70 13.32 16.83
N ASN A 57 15.59 13.98 17.18
CA ASN A 57 15.21 14.30 18.56
C ASN A 57 13.68 14.22 18.69
N ALA A 58 13.15 14.33 19.91
CA ALA A 58 11.72 14.20 20.16
C ALA A 58 10.87 15.21 19.37
N ILE A 59 11.36 16.45 19.24
CA ILE A 59 10.67 17.53 18.51
C ILE A 59 10.64 17.23 17.01
N GLY A 60 11.79 16.87 16.44
CA GLY A 60 11.94 16.53 15.03
C GLY A 60 11.12 15.29 14.63
N PHE A 61 11.10 14.27 15.49
CA PHE A 61 10.22 13.12 15.31
C PHE A 61 8.74 13.51 15.38
N ALA A 62 8.31 14.26 16.40
CA ALA A 62 6.92 14.69 16.56
C ALA A 62 6.44 15.54 15.37
N GLN A 63 7.26 16.47 14.88
CA GLN A 63 6.96 17.25 13.70
C GLN A 63 6.90 16.39 12.43
N TRP A 64 7.82 15.44 12.27
CA TRP A 64 7.79 14.52 11.14
C TRP A 64 6.52 13.67 11.18
N TYR A 65 6.29 12.94 12.27
CA TYR A 65 5.18 12.02 12.45
C TYR A 65 3.83 12.73 12.42
N GLY A 66 3.71 13.87 13.12
CA GLY A 66 2.50 14.70 13.15
C GLY A 66 2.04 15.13 11.77
N ARG A 67 2.94 15.48 10.84
CA ARG A 67 2.57 15.78 9.45
C ARG A 67 1.99 14.57 8.69
N ARG A 68 2.36 13.34 9.07
CA ARG A 68 1.83 12.12 8.45
C ARG A 68 0.44 11.83 8.99
N ILE A 69 0.25 11.97 10.31
CA ILE A 69 -1.08 11.92 10.93
C ILE A 69 -2.00 12.96 10.26
N TRP A 70 -1.56 14.22 10.16
CA TRP A 70 -2.33 15.31 9.56
C TRP A 70 -2.69 15.07 8.09
N ARG A 71 -1.82 14.38 7.34
CA ARG A 71 -2.13 14.05 5.94
C ARG A 71 -3.13 12.92 5.80
N ILE A 72 -3.12 11.95 6.71
CA ILE A 72 -3.84 10.67 6.56
C ILE A 72 -5.17 10.67 7.33
N TYR A 73 -5.18 11.12 8.58
CA TYR A 73 -6.35 11.00 9.46
C TYR A 73 -7.54 11.86 9.03
N PRO A 74 -7.38 13.13 8.63
CA PRO A 74 -8.53 13.94 8.27
C PRO A 74 -9.42 13.37 7.14
N PRO A 75 -8.90 12.92 5.98
CA PRO A 75 -9.76 12.29 4.98
C PRO A 75 -10.39 10.97 5.49
N VAL A 76 -9.69 10.21 6.34
CA VAL A 76 -10.25 9.01 6.99
C VAL A 76 -11.44 9.38 7.88
N ILE A 77 -11.30 10.40 8.72
CA ILE A 77 -12.34 10.88 9.64
C ILE A 77 -13.55 11.39 8.86
N ILE A 78 -13.31 12.22 7.83
CA ILE A 78 -14.36 12.77 6.97
C ILE A 78 -15.15 11.64 6.32
N MET A 79 -14.48 10.65 5.71
CA MET A 79 -15.19 9.55 5.07
C MET A 79 -15.88 8.62 6.06
N THR A 80 -15.26 8.35 7.21
CA THR A 80 -15.89 7.55 8.27
C THR A 80 -17.18 8.22 8.74
N ALA A 81 -17.18 9.54 8.92
CA ALA A 81 -18.37 10.31 9.29
C ALA A 81 -19.44 10.27 8.20
N ILE A 82 -19.06 10.43 6.93
CA ILE A 82 -19.99 10.31 5.79
C ILE A 82 -20.62 8.91 5.79
N TYR A 83 -19.83 7.85 5.98
CA TYR A 83 -20.33 6.48 6.02
C TYR A 83 -21.23 6.18 7.21
N MET A 84 -20.96 6.78 8.37
CA MET A 84 -21.91 6.72 9.49
C MET A 84 -23.22 7.45 9.16
N PHE A 85 -23.13 8.63 8.54
CA PHE A 85 -24.31 9.44 8.20
C PHE A 85 -25.23 8.75 7.19
N VAL A 86 -24.67 8.08 6.17
CA VAL A 86 -25.47 7.32 5.19
C VAL A 86 -25.87 5.92 5.69
N GLY A 87 -25.57 5.58 6.95
CA GLY A 87 -25.92 4.30 7.56
C GLY A 87 -25.08 3.10 7.09
N ALA A 88 -23.98 3.33 6.36
CA ALA A 88 -23.08 2.26 5.93
C ALA A 88 -22.23 1.73 7.10
N TYR A 89 -21.84 2.59 8.04
CA TYR A 89 -21.15 2.22 9.28
C TYR A 89 -22.04 2.53 10.50
N ALA A 90 -21.99 1.68 11.52
CA ALA A 90 -22.78 1.83 12.73
C ALA A 90 -21.90 1.72 13.98
N LEU A 91 -22.30 2.44 15.03
CA LEU A 91 -21.75 2.25 16.37
C LEU A 91 -22.43 1.03 17.00
N SER A 92 -21.62 0.14 17.57
CA SER A 92 -22.10 -1.01 18.35
C SER A 92 -21.41 -1.03 19.71
N ALA A 93 -21.87 -1.89 20.62
CA ALA A 93 -21.25 -2.08 21.93
C ALA A 93 -19.76 -2.48 21.82
N GLU A 94 -19.37 -3.20 20.74
CA GLU A 94 -18.00 -3.63 20.49
C GLU A 94 -17.19 -2.62 19.64
N MET A 95 -17.85 -1.84 18.79
CA MET A 95 -17.24 -0.87 17.88
C MET A 95 -17.68 0.56 18.22
N GLY A 96 -17.16 1.08 19.33
CA GLY A 96 -17.41 2.45 19.78
C GLY A 96 -16.70 3.52 18.95
N ALA A 97 -16.94 4.79 19.26
CA ALA A 97 -16.35 5.92 18.53
C ALA A 97 -14.80 5.90 18.48
N ALA A 98 -14.14 5.46 19.54
CA ALA A 98 -12.68 5.34 19.57
C ALA A 98 -12.14 4.35 18.53
N TRP A 99 -12.86 3.23 18.31
CA TRP A 99 -12.52 2.22 17.32
C TRP A 99 -12.61 2.77 15.88
N TRP A 100 -13.58 3.64 15.63
CA TRP A 100 -13.79 4.25 14.32
C TRP A 100 -12.83 5.43 14.03
N TYR A 101 -12.57 6.28 15.02
CA TYR A 101 -11.92 7.58 14.80
C TYR A 101 -10.50 7.73 15.37
N VAL A 102 -10.14 7.01 16.44
CA VAL A 102 -8.84 7.19 17.11
C VAL A 102 -7.80 6.21 16.57
N TYR A 103 -8.18 4.95 16.43
CA TYR A 103 -7.32 3.92 15.86
C TYR A 103 -8.15 3.24 14.77
N PRO A 104 -8.05 3.67 13.50
CA PRO A 104 -8.98 3.26 12.45
C PRO A 104 -8.70 1.81 12.04
N THR A 105 -9.04 0.89 12.91
CA THR A 105 -8.88 -0.57 12.73
C THR A 105 -9.67 -1.04 11.53
N ASN A 106 -10.78 -0.39 11.17
CA ASN A 106 -11.52 -0.76 9.96
C ASN A 106 -10.66 -0.61 8.69
N TYR A 107 -9.78 0.40 8.69
CA TYR A 107 -8.85 0.71 7.62
C TYR A 107 -7.47 0.12 7.95
N HIS A 108 -7.36 -1.21 7.93
CA HIS A 108 -6.14 -1.96 8.31
C HIS A 108 -4.85 -1.44 7.68
N PHE A 109 -4.96 -0.99 6.43
CA PHE A 109 -3.85 -0.37 5.70
C PHE A 109 -3.37 0.92 6.36
N VAL A 110 -4.30 1.81 6.73
CA VAL A 110 -4.03 3.06 7.44
C VAL A 110 -3.46 2.79 8.83
N ALA A 111 -4.04 1.84 9.57
CA ALA A 111 -3.53 1.44 10.88
C ALA A 111 -2.08 0.94 10.78
N SER A 112 -1.80 0.08 9.81
CA SER A 112 -0.47 -0.50 9.62
C SER A 112 0.57 0.55 9.22
N ILE A 113 0.27 1.43 8.25
CA ILE A 113 1.27 2.38 7.76
C ILE A 113 1.66 3.45 8.78
N ILE A 114 0.70 3.89 9.59
CA ILE A 114 0.93 4.86 10.66
C ILE A 114 1.87 4.26 11.71
N VAL A 115 1.66 3.00 12.10
CA VAL A 115 2.56 2.31 13.03
C VAL A 115 3.95 2.09 12.42
N LEU A 116 4.02 1.62 11.17
CA LEU A 116 5.29 1.28 10.52
C LEU A 116 6.14 2.50 10.15
N TYR A 117 5.57 3.70 10.09
CA TYR A 117 6.33 4.95 9.99
C TYR A 117 7.29 5.16 11.17
N ILE A 118 6.94 4.69 12.37
CA ILE A 118 7.75 4.88 13.58
C ILE A 118 9.11 4.16 13.45
N PRO A 119 9.19 2.83 13.28
CA PRO A 119 10.48 2.15 13.14
C PRO A 119 11.21 2.59 11.88
N LEU A 120 10.51 2.85 10.77
CA LEU A 120 11.13 3.34 9.54
C LEU A 120 11.91 4.63 9.79
N PHE A 121 11.32 5.61 10.50
CA PHE A 121 11.98 6.88 10.81
C PHE A 121 13.34 6.65 11.47
N PHE A 122 13.38 5.84 12.53
CA PHE A 122 14.61 5.57 13.27
C PHE A 122 15.63 4.81 12.43
N ILE A 123 15.20 3.81 11.66
CA ILE A 123 16.09 3.03 10.78
C ILE A 123 16.76 3.91 9.74
N VAL A 124 16.00 4.80 9.07
CA VAL A 124 16.57 5.66 8.02
C VAL A 124 17.36 6.83 8.60
N LYS A 125 17.06 7.28 9.82
CA LYS A 125 17.72 8.44 10.43
C LYS A 125 18.98 8.12 11.21
N ILE A 126 19.03 7.00 11.92
CA ILE A 126 20.20 6.62 12.68
C ILE A 126 21.26 6.12 11.68
N PRO A 127 22.43 6.80 11.54
CA PRO A 127 23.39 6.46 10.49
C PRO A 127 23.90 5.03 10.56
N ALA A 128 24.06 4.48 11.77
CA ALA A 128 24.48 3.09 11.99
C ALA A 128 23.44 2.08 11.46
N LEU A 129 22.15 2.36 11.62
CA LEU A 129 21.07 1.52 11.12
C LEU A 129 20.91 1.67 9.60
N ASN A 130 20.93 2.91 9.10
CA ASN A 130 20.79 3.21 7.68
C ASN A 130 21.88 2.52 6.82
N LYS A 131 23.13 2.50 7.31
CA LYS A 131 24.25 1.80 6.65
C LYS A 131 24.08 0.27 6.65
N ARG A 132 23.30 -0.27 7.59
CA ARG A 132 23.07 -1.70 7.81
C ARG A 132 21.67 -2.14 7.40
N LEU A 133 21.01 -1.39 6.51
CA LEU A 133 19.63 -1.63 6.10
C LEU A 133 19.36 -3.09 5.68
N VAL A 134 20.26 -3.68 4.89
CA VAL A 134 20.14 -5.09 4.45
C VAL A 134 20.26 -6.06 5.63
N LEU A 135 21.13 -5.79 6.60
CA LEU A 135 21.23 -6.63 7.81
C LEU A 135 19.97 -6.53 8.68
N ILE A 136 19.33 -5.36 8.73
CA ILE A 136 18.06 -5.16 9.43
C ILE A 136 16.95 -5.96 8.75
N MET A 137 16.88 -5.95 7.42
CA MET A 137 15.95 -6.79 6.64
C MET A 137 16.21 -8.29 6.89
N ILE A 138 17.46 -8.73 6.86
CA ILE A 138 17.79 -10.14 7.17
C ILE A 138 17.36 -10.48 8.61
N GLY A 139 17.62 -9.60 9.58
CA GLY A 139 17.21 -9.81 10.97
C GLY A 139 15.69 -9.89 11.14
N LEU A 140 14.94 -9.00 10.48
CA LEU A 140 13.48 -9.02 10.47
C LEU A 140 12.92 -10.27 9.80
N ALA A 141 13.51 -10.72 8.68
CA ALA A 141 13.16 -11.98 8.03
C ALA A 141 13.43 -13.20 8.93
N VAL A 142 14.53 -13.21 9.69
CA VAL A 142 14.81 -14.27 10.66
C VAL A 142 13.78 -14.27 11.79
N VAL A 143 13.46 -13.10 12.37
CA VAL A 143 12.42 -12.99 13.40
C VAL A 143 11.06 -13.44 12.86
N TRP A 144 10.68 -12.98 11.68
CA TRP A 144 9.45 -13.40 11.00
C TRP A 144 9.38 -14.92 10.85
N LEU A 145 10.46 -15.55 10.38
CA LEU A 145 10.51 -17.01 10.22
C LEU A 145 10.42 -17.73 11.58
N LEU A 146 11.09 -17.21 12.62
CA LEU A 146 10.99 -17.78 13.97
C LEU A 146 9.56 -17.68 14.52
N VAL A 147 8.89 -16.54 14.37
CA VAL A 147 7.48 -16.42 14.80
C VAL A 147 6.58 -17.35 14.00
N TYR A 148 6.83 -17.47 12.68
CA TYR A 148 6.12 -18.42 11.84
C TYR A 148 6.27 -19.86 12.35
N MET A 149 7.50 -20.29 12.66
CA MET A 149 7.78 -21.67 13.09
C MET A 149 7.27 -21.97 14.51
N LEU A 150 7.31 -21.00 15.43
CA LEU A 150 7.09 -21.25 16.86
C LEU A 150 5.66 -20.93 17.33
N ALA A 151 4.94 -20.05 16.64
CA ALA A 151 3.68 -19.51 17.16
C ALA A 151 2.56 -19.36 16.13
N TYR A 152 2.84 -19.54 14.83
CA TYR A 152 1.83 -19.37 13.78
C TYR A 152 1.03 -20.65 13.56
N ASP A 153 -0.28 -20.52 13.28
CA ASP A 153 -1.13 -21.66 12.97
C ASP A 153 -0.91 -22.12 11.52
N HIS A 154 -0.55 -23.39 11.35
CA HIS A 154 -0.21 -23.99 10.06
C HIS A 154 -1.34 -24.86 9.49
N SER A 155 -2.45 -25.00 10.21
CA SER A 155 -3.52 -25.95 9.88
C SER A 155 -4.30 -25.58 8.60
N TYR A 156 -4.28 -24.31 8.18
CA TYR A 156 -4.88 -23.84 6.94
C TYR A 156 -4.11 -22.64 6.37
N TYR A 157 -4.36 -22.30 5.11
CA TYR A 157 -3.74 -21.12 4.47
C TYR A 157 -4.43 -19.83 4.91
N HIS A 158 -3.68 -18.92 5.54
CA HIS A 158 -4.17 -17.60 5.94
C HIS A 158 -3.11 -16.50 6.01
N ILE A 159 -1.86 -16.79 5.67
CA ILE A 159 -0.73 -15.85 5.78
C ILE A 159 -0.86 -14.57 4.92
N ASP A 160 -1.76 -14.56 3.93
CA ASP A 160 -2.02 -13.41 3.07
C ASP A 160 -3.20 -12.53 3.55
N LYS A 161 -3.87 -12.91 4.64
CA LYS A 161 -4.95 -12.12 5.24
C LYS A 161 -4.40 -10.87 5.91
N VAL A 162 -4.79 -9.69 5.42
CA VAL A 162 -4.29 -8.38 5.88
C VAL A 162 -4.46 -8.06 7.38
N ARG A 163 -5.32 -8.80 8.10
CA ARG A 163 -5.54 -8.65 9.55
C ARG A 163 -4.60 -9.52 10.40
N GLU A 164 -3.89 -10.46 9.79
CA GLU A 164 -2.98 -11.37 10.49
C GLU A 164 -1.67 -10.66 10.90
N PRO A 165 -1.06 -11.05 12.03
CA PRO A 165 0.14 -10.40 12.54
C PRO A 165 1.33 -10.52 11.59
N MET A 166 1.41 -11.60 10.80
CA MET A 166 2.51 -11.84 9.86
C MET A 166 2.57 -10.81 8.73
N ILE A 167 1.45 -10.20 8.36
CA ILE A 167 1.40 -9.20 7.28
C ILE A 167 2.20 -7.95 7.61
N ARG A 168 2.28 -7.55 8.88
CA ARG A 168 3.05 -6.36 9.28
C ARG A 168 4.55 -6.54 9.09
N PHE A 169 5.07 -7.76 9.21
CA PHE A 169 6.46 -8.07 8.87
C PHE A 169 6.70 -7.86 7.38
N LEU A 170 5.82 -8.43 6.53
CA LEU A 170 5.89 -8.26 5.08
C LEU A 170 5.80 -6.78 4.67
N PHE A 171 4.91 -6.01 5.30
CA PHE A 171 4.79 -4.57 5.05
C PHE A 171 6.06 -3.82 5.45
N MET A 172 6.64 -4.12 6.63
CA MET A 172 7.88 -3.50 7.06
C MET A 172 9.04 -3.83 6.12
N GLU A 173 9.20 -5.10 5.74
CA GLU A 173 10.18 -5.54 4.73
C GLU A 173 10.00 -4.79 3.41
N SER A 174 8.76 -4.63 2.97
CA SER A 174 8.44 -3.89 1.76
C SER A 174 8.88 -2.43 1.85
N MET A 175 8.60 -1.75 2.98
CA MET A 175 9.08 -0.38 3.22
C MET A 175 10.62 -0.30 3.18
N LEU A 176 11.31 -1.23 3.85
CA LEU A 176 12.77 -1.26 3.88
C LEU A 176 13.36 -1.53 2.49
N LEU A 177 12.72 -2.38 1.68
CA LEU A 177 13.12 -2.59 0.30
C LEU A 177 13.01 -1.29 -0.51
N GLY A 178 11.90 -0.57 -0.37
CA GLY A 178 11.74 0.76 -0.97
C GLY A 178 12.83 1.74 -0.56
N ALA A 179 13.16 1.79 0.73
CA ALA A 179 14.27 2.57 1.28
C ALA A 179 15.63 2.16 0.67
N TRP A 180 15.86 0.85 0.49
CA TRP A 180 17.07 0.31 -0.14
C TRP A 180 17.19 0.75 -1.59
N PHE A 181 16.10 0.72 -2.36
CA PHE A 181 16.07 1.25 -3.72
C PHE A 181 16.39 2.74 -3.76
N ARG A 182 15.93 3.51 -2.76
CA ARG A 182 16.26 4.94 -2.67
C ARG A 182 17.72 5.19 -2.31
N GLN A 183 18.28 4.43 -1.39
CA GLN A 183 19.71 4.46 -1.05
C GLN A 183 20.60 4.18 -2.26
N ASN A 184 20.15 3.30 -3.17
CA ASN A 184 20.88 2.87 -4.35
C ASN A 184 20.36 3.52 -5.66
N ASP A 185 19.56 4.59 -5.57
CA ASP A 185 18.86 5.19 -6.70
C ASP A 185 19.82 5.57 -7.85
N GLN A 186 20.94 6.20 -7.52
CA GLN A 186 21.96 6.60 -8.51
C GLN A 186 22.54 5.42 -9.29
N LYS A 187 22.64 4.23 -8.65
CA LYS A 187 23.22 3.02 -9.24
C LYS A 187 22.19 2.21 -10.05
N LEU A 188 20.91 2.30 -9.70
CA LEU A 188 19.86 1.43 -10.22
C LEU A 188 18.97 2.11 -11.28
N ARG A 189 18.72 3.42 -11.12
CA ARG A 189 17.78 4.16 -11.95
C ARG A 189 18.28 4.28 -13.37
N ASN A 190 17.40 4.07 -14.34
CA ASN A 190 17.72 4.05 -15.77
C ASN A 190 18.76 3.01 -16.20
N LYS A 191 19.08 2.04 -15.32
CA LYS A 191 19.93 0.90 -15.66
C LYS A 191 19.08 -0.32 -16.00
N PHE A 192 18.34 -0.24 -17.10
CA PHE A 192 17.48 -1.33 -17.56
C PHE A 192 18.28 -2.55 -18.02
N LYS A 193 17.75 -3.75 -17.80
CA LYS A 193 18.22 -5.01 -18.39
C LYS A 193 17.00 -5.79 -18.90
N TRP A 194 17.14 -6.41 -20.07
CA TRP A 194 16.05 -7.09 -20.78
C TRP A 194 15.41 -8.23 -19.97
N PHE A 195 16.16 -8.85 -19.05
CA PHE A 195 15.64 -9.93 -18.22
C PHE A 195 14.81 -9.44 -17.03
N TYR A 196 14.80 -8.15 -16.68
CA TYR A 196 14.02 -7.67 -15.52
C TYR A 196 12.49 -7.82 -15.72
N PRO A 197 11.89 -7.45 -16.87
CA PRO A 197 10.49 -7.75 -17.14
C PRO A 197 10.17 -9.25 -17.11
N ILE A 198 11.07 -10.09 -17.65
CA ILE A 198 10.90 -11.55 -17.65
C ILE A 198 10.91 -12.09 -16.21
N ALA A 199 11.89 -11.67 -15.40
CA ALA A 199 11.96 -12.04 -13.99
C ALA A 199 10.74 -11.53 -13.21
N THR A 200 10.24 -10.33 -13.54
CA THR A 200 8.99 -9.81 -12.97
C THR A 200 7.82 -10.74 -13.32
N PHE A 201 7.65 -11.09 -14.59
CA PHE A 201 6.60 -12.00 -15.04
C PHE A 201 6.69 -13.38 -14.37
N LEU A 202 7.89 -13.99 -14.33
CA LEU A 202 8.11 -15.29 -13.68
C LEU A 202 7.83 -15.23 -12.17
N SER A 203 8.19 -14.12 -11.50
CA SER A 203 7.87 -13.95 -10.09
C SER A 203 6.36 -13.83 -9.84
N PHE A 204 5.61 -13.17 -10.73
CA PHE A 204 4.14 -13.14 -10.66
C PHE A 204 3.56 -14.55 -10.80
N LEU A 205 4.05 -15.32 -11.78
CA LEU A 205 3.62 -16.71 -11.98
C LEU A 205 3.89 -17.56 -10.73
N ALA A 206 5.09 -17.45 -10.14
CA ALA A 206 5.43 -18.16 -8.91
C ALA A 206 4.54 -17.74 -7.73
N TYR A 207 4.25 -16.45 -7.57
CA TYR A 207 3.35 -15.96 -6.52
C TYR A 207 1.93 -16.55 -6.67
N PHE A 208 1.32 -16.45 -7.85
CA PHE A 208 -0.02 -16.99 -8.06
C PHE A 208 -0.06 -18.52 -7.99
N ALA A 209 0.94 -19.21 -8.55
CA ALA A 209 1.05 -20.66 -8.44
C ALA A 209 1.17 -21.10 -6.97
N SER A 210 2.04 -20.47 -6.17
CA SER A 210 2.18 -20.79 -4.75
C SER A 210 0.87 -20.58 -3.98
N LYS A 211 0.15 -19.48 -4.24
CA LYS A 211 -1.15 -19.21 -3.63
C LYS A 211 -2.17 -20.31 -3.99
N LEU A 212 -2.28 -20.65 -5.26
CA LEU A 212 -3.21 -21.70 -5.70
C LEU A 212 -2.87 -23.06 -5.08
N LEU A 213 -1.59 -23.41 -5.02
CA LEU A 213 -1.13 -24.66 -4.40
C LEU A 213 -1.50 -24.72 -2.91
N PHE A 214 -1.18 -23.69 -2.13
CA PHE A 214 -1.39 -23.72 -0.68
C PHE A 214 -2.86 -23.57 -0.26
N VAL A 215 -3.68 -22.90 -1.08
CA VAL A 215 -5.14 -22.80 -0.83
C VAL A 215 -5.83 -24.15 -1.06
N HIS A 216 -5.45 -24.90 -2.10
CA HIS A 216 -6.16 -26.13 -2.48
C HIS A 216 -5.55 -27.40 -1.86
N MET A 217 -4.27 -27.38 -1.50
CA MET A 217 -3.58 -28.54 -0.92
C MET A 217 -3.30 -28.31 0.56
N MET A 218 -4.20 -28.76 1.42
CA MET A 218 -4.11 -28.57 2.88
C MET A 218 -2.79 -29.11 3.47
N ASN A 219 -2.27 -30.21 2.93
CA ASN A 219 -0.97 -30.79 3.33
C ASN A 219 0.23 -29.86 3.06
N LEU A 220 0.08 -28.87 2.19
CA LEU A 220 1.10 -27.87 1.87
C LEU A 220 0.87 -26.54 2.58
N ALA A 221 -0.21 -26.39 3.37
CA ALA A 221 -0.51 -25.15 4.09
C ALA A 221 0.59 -24.78 5.10
N SER A 222 1.33 -25.75 5.63
CA SER A 222 2.51 -25.53 6.48
C SER A 222 3.67 -24.82 5.78
N PHE A 223 3.66 -24.74 4.44
CA PHE A 223 4.63 -24.01 3.64
C PHE A 223 4.12 -22.65 3.14
N GLN A 224 2.99 -22.16 3.67
CA GLN A 224 2.39 -20.89 3.24
C GLN A 224 3.35 -19.69 3.33
N PHE A 225 4.35 -19.71 4.22
CA PHE A 225 5.42 -18.68 4.27
C PHE A 225 6.15 -18.48 2.93
N LEU A 226 6.26 -19.51 2.09
CA LEU A 226 6.85 -19.40 0.75
C LEU A 226 6.06 -18.44 -0.16
N ASN A 227 4.76 -18.26 0.06
CA ASN A 227 3.96 -17.30 -0.68
C ASN A 227 4.37 -15.85 -0.36
N GLN A 228 4.68 -15.54 0.91
CA GLN A 228 5.21 -14.23 1.30
C GLN A 228 6.63 -13.99 0.76
N ILE A 229 7.45 -15.03 0.62
CA ILE A 229 8.74 -14.91 -0.08
C ILE A 229 8.52 -14.64 -1.58
N ALA A 230 7.58 -15.36 -2.21
CA ALA A 230 7.26 -15.19 -3.62
C ALA A 230 6.76 -13.77 -3.93
N ILE A 231 5.86 -13.22 -3.11
CA ILE A 231 5.38 -11.84 -3.31
C ILE A 231 6.47 -10.79 -3.04
N PHE A 232 7.40 -11.05 -2.12
CA PHE A 232 8.54 -10.16 -1.91
C PHE A 232 9.49 -10.15 -3.12
N LEU A 233 9.67 -11.30 -3.79
CA LEU A 233 10.39 -11.37 -5.07
C LEU A 233 9.66 -10.61 -6.18
N VAL A 234 8.32 -10.72 -6.26
CA VAL A 234 7.50 -9.88 -7.16
C VAL A 234 7.80 -8.42 -6.92
N LEU A 235 7.71 -7.97 -5.68
CA LEU A 235 7.97 -6.59 -5.31
C LEU A 235 9.36 -6.13 -5.75
N PHE A 236 10.41 -6.93 -5.47
CA PHE A 236 11.78 -6.61 -5.86
C PHE A 236 11.92 -6.44 -7.38
N PHE A 237 11.44 -7.40 -8.17
CA PHE A 237 11.59 -7.33 -9.63
C PHE A 237 10.71 -6.24 -10.25
N LEU A 238 9.52 -6.00 -9.69
CA LEU A 238 8.64 -4.91 -10.12
C LEU A 238 9.32 -3.55 -9.87
N PHE A 239 9.85 -3.30 -8.67
CA PHE A 239 10.65 -2.11 -8.40
C PHE A 239 11.87 -2.01 -9.33
N ARG A 240 12.59 -3.11 -9.52
CA ARG A 240 13.80 -3.12 -10.34
C ARG A 240 13.51 -2.77 -11.80
N THR A 241 12.44 -3.34 -12.36
CA THR A 241 11.98 -3.11 -13.74
C THR A 241 11.60 -1.64 -13.93
N PHE A 242 10.70 -1.12 -13.12
CA PHE A 242 10.20 0.26 -13.31
C PHE A 242 11.25 1.32 -12.95
N CYS A 243 12.12 1.08 -11.96
CA CYS A 243 13.28 1.92 -11.70
C CYS A 243 14.25 1.96 -12.89
N GLY A 244 14.45 0.82 -13.56
CA GLY A 244 15.24 0.74 -14.80
C GLY A 244 14.61 1.46 -15.98
N LEU A 245 13.28 1.58 -16.00
CA LEU A 245 12.49 2.22 -17.07
C LEU A 245 12.14 3.69 -16.82
N ASP A 246 12.59 4.30 -15.71
CA ASP A 246 12.17 5.65 -15.28
C ASP A 246 12.25 6.71 -16.40
N GLY A 247 13.37 6.78 -17.12
CA GLY A 247 13.61 7.73 -18.21
C GLY A 247 12.77 7.45 -19.46
N MET A 248 12.29 6.22 -19.65
CA MET A 248 11.29 5.92 -20.68
C MET A 248 9.90 6.36 -20.22
N LEU A 249 9.56 6.13 -18.95
CA LEU A 249 8.30 6.59 -18.37
C LEU A 249 8.21 8.12 -18.36
N GLU A 250 9.31 8.82 -18.11
CA GLU A 250 9.38 10.29 -18.17
C GLU A 250 9.08 10.85 -19.57
N LYS A 251 9.39 10.08 -20.62
CA LYS A 251 9.10 10.41 -22.03
C LYS A 251 7.68 10.07 -22.45
N ALA A 252 6.87 9.45 -21.59
CA ALA A 252 5.49 9.12 -21.91
C ALA A 252 4.66 10.38 -22.23
N PRO A 253 3.59 10.25 -23.05
CA PRO A 253 2.72 11.37 -23.41
C PRO A 253 2.18 12.12 -22.19
N ILE A 254 2.07 13.44 -22.28
CA ILE A 254 1.69 14.29 -21.14
C ILE A 254 0.33 13.91 -20.54
N ARG A 255 -0.63 13.47 -21.37
CA ARG A 255 -1.95 13.00 -20.93
C ARG A 255 -1.83 11.75 -20.06
N VAL A 256 -1.02 10.78 -20.47
CA VAL A 256 -0.74 9.54 -19.72
C VAL A 256 -0.07 9.86 -18.39
N LYS A 257 0.94 10.74 -18.39
CA LYS A 257 1.60 11.16 -17.14
C LYS A 257 0.65 11.87 -16.17
N LYS A 258 -0.22 12.74 -16.68
CA LYS A 258 -1.25 13.41 -15.86
C LYS A 258 -2.24 12.42 -15.26
N MET A 259 -2.67 11.41 -16.00
CA MET A 259 -3.54 10.35 -15.46
C MET A 259 -2.85 9.53 -14.38
N ILE A 260 -1.61 9.10 -14.61
CA ILE A 260 -0.82 8.38 -13.60
C ILE A 260 -0.63 9.25 -12.35
N GLN A 261 -0.30 10.52 -12.53
CA GLN A 261 -0.13 11.47 -11.42
C GLN A 261 -1.44 11.62 -10.64
N LEU A 262 -2.57 11.79 -11.32
CA LEU A 262 -3.89 11.87 -10.70
C LEU A 262 -4.15 10.64 -9.80
N LEU A 263 -4.03 9.42 -10.34
CA LEU A 263 -4.23 8.18 -9.58
C LEU A 263 -3.27 8.07 -8.38
N SER A 264 -2.01 8.48 -8.57
CA SER A 264 -0.97 8.53 -7.53
C SER A 264 -1.30 9.51 -6.40
N ASP A 265 -1.91 10.64 -6.74
CA ASP A 265 -2.22 11.71 -5.78
C ASP A 265 -3.47 11.40 -4.96
N ILE A 266 -4.45 10.70 -5.54
CA ILE A 266 -5.73 10.35 -4.89
C ILE A 266 -5.77 8.91 -4.36
N THR A 267 -4.62 8.23 -4.25
CA THR A 267 -4.56 6.81 -3.88
C THR A 267 -5.20 6.51 -2.52
N LEU A 268 -4.99 7.38 -1.53
CA LEU A 268 -5.60 7.20 -0.20
C LEU A 268 -7.13 7.32 -0.31
N GLU A 269 -7.60 8.33 -1.03
CA GLU A 269 -9.00 8.61 -1.21
C GLU A 269 -9.71 7.47 -1.97
N ILE A 270 -9.06 6.87 -2.99
CA ILE A 270 -9.56 5.65 -3.65
C ILE A 270 -9.76 4.54 -2.62
N TYR A 271 -8.77 4.31 -1.75
CA TYR A 271 -8.85 3.27 -0.73
C TYR A 271 -9.99 3.50 0.28
N LEU A 272 -10.26 4.76 0.64
CA LEU A 272 -11.33 5.11 1.59
C LEU A 272 -12.72 4.98 0.97
N VAL A 273 -12.90 5.40 -0.29
CA VAL A 273 -14.23 5.46 -0.91
C VAL A 273 -14.71 4.11 -1.46
N GLN A 274 -13.80 3.19 -1.79
CA GLN A 274 -14.14 2.00 -2.58
C GLN A 274 -15.15 1.05 -1.92
N TYR A 275 -15.03 0.74 -0.62
CA TYR A 275 -15.79 -0.37 -0.01
C TYR A 275 -17.30 -0.17 -0.10
N VAL A 276 -17.81 0.98 0.34
CA VAL A 276 -19.24 1.27 0.33
C VAL A 276 -19.78 1.41 -1.09
N ILE A 277 -18.99 1.99 -2.00
CA ILE A 277 -19.38 2.14 -3.41
C ILE A 277 -19.48 0.77 -4.09
N ILE A 278 -18.54 -0.14 -3.82
CA ILE A 278 -18.54 -1.49 -4.38
C ILE A 278 -19.84 -2.22 -3.99
N ASP A 279 -20.19 -2.21 -2.71
CA ASP A 279 -21.40 -2.88 -2.23
C ASP A 279 -22.67 -2.23 -2.81
N ALA A 280 -22.70 -0.89 -2.89
CA ALA A 280 -23.81 -0.17 -3.51
C ALA A 280 -24.00 -0.54 -5.00
N VAL A 281 -22.92 -0.61 -5.78
CA VAL A 281 -22.99 -0.94 -7.21
C VAL A 281 -23.32 -2.41 -7.46
N ARG A 282 -22.84 -3.33 -6.62
CA ARG A 282 -23.24 -4.76 -6.69
C ARG A 282 -24.76 -4.92 -6.61
N ASN A 283 -25.41 -4.15 -5.73
CA ASN A 283 -26.87 -4.19 -5.55
C ASN A 283 -27.66 -3.63 -6.73
N LEU A 284 -27.03 -2.94 -7.69
CA LEU A 284 -27.69 -2.45 -8.89
C LEU A 284 -27.90 -3.53 -9.96
N ASN A 285 -27.30 -4.72 -9.80
CA ASN A 285 -27.42 -5.86 -10.73
C ASN A 285 -27.10 -5.51 -12.20
N LEU A 286 -26.20 -4.55 -12.42
CA LEU A 286 -25.75 -4.20 -13.76
C LEU A 286 -24.89 -5.33 -14.36
N MET A 287 -25.00 -5.57 -15.67
CA MET A 287 -24.17 -6.57 -16.36
C MET A 287 -22.77 -6.01 -16.67
N PHE A 288 -21.80 -6.91 -16.78
CA PHE A 288 -20.46 -6.58 -17.30
C PHE A 288 -20.53 -6.22 -18.80
N PRO A 289 -19.82 -5.18 -19.29
CA PRO A 289 -18.85 -4.33 -18.58
C PRO A 289 -19.43 -3.06 -17.93
N LEU A 290 -20.76 -2.86 -17.96
CA LEU A 290 -21.38 -1.63 -17.47
C LEU A 290 -21.22 -1.47 -15.95
N ASN A 291 -21.39 -2.54 -15.18
CA ASN A 291 -21.15 -2.53 -13.73
C ASN A 291 -19.74 -2.06 -13.36
N TRP A 292 -18.73 -2.55 -14.08
CA TRP A 292 -17.32 -2.22 -13.89
C TRP A 292 -17.03 -0.76 -14.25
N LEU A 293 -17.62 -0.26 -15.34
CA LEU A 293 -17.50 1.15 -15.76
C LEU A 293 -18.14 2.09 -14.73
N VAL A 294 -19.35 1.79 -14.29
CA VAL A 294 -20.07 2.57 -13.27
C VAL A 294 -19.30 2.56 -11.95
N LEU A 295 -18.86 1.38 -11.50
CA LEU A 295 -18.09 1.23 -10.28
C LEU A 295 -16.78 2.03 -10.31
N THR A 296 -15.95 1.79 -11.32
CA THR A 296 -14.63 2.43 -11.44
C THR A 296 -14.76 3.95 -11.56
N SER A 297 -15.73 4.42 -12.36
CA SER A 297 -15.99 5.86 -12.50
C SER A 297 -16.47 6.48 -11.18
N SER A 298 -17.34 5.79 -10.44
CA SER A 298 -17.85 6.26 -9.14
C SER A 298 -16.77 6.33 -8.08
N ILE A 299 -15.88 5.33 -8.02
CA ILE A 299 -14.72 5.34 -7.12
C ILE A 299 -13.80 6.50 -7.45
N LEU A 300 -13.40 6.66 -8.72
CA LEU A 300 -12.48 7.72 -9.13
C LEU A 300 -13.07 9.12 -8.91
N LEU A 301 -14.36 9.31 -9.22
CA LEU A 301 -15.05 10.58 -8.99
C LEU A 301 -15.14 10.91 -7.50
N SER A 302 -15.57 9.95 -6.67
CA SER A 302 -15.70 10.15 -5.22
C SER A 302 -14.36 10.41 -4.56
N ALA A 303 -13.31 9.67 -4.95
CA ALA A 303 -11.96 9.88 -4.47
C ALA A 303 -11.43 11.27 -4.85
N PHE A 304 -11.67 11.71 -6.09
CA PHE A 304 -11.29 13.04 -6.54
C PHE A 304 -12.03 14.15 -5.78
N ILE A 305 -13.33 14.00 -5.54
CA ILE A 305 -14.11 14.95 -4.75
C ILE A 305 -13.55 15.06 -3.33
N LEU A 306 -13.34 13.92 -2.65
CA LEU A 306 -12.76 13.89 -1.31
C LEU A 306 -11.39 14.58 -1.28
N HIS A 307 -10.55 14.29 -2.27
CA HIS A 307 -9.23 14.89 -2.40
C HIS A 307 -9.30 16.42 -2.53
N LYS A 308 -10.27 16.94 -3.31
CA LYS A 308 -10.48 18.38 -3.45
C LYS A 308 -11.03 19.03 -2.19
N VAL A 309 -12.04 18.42 -1.57
CA VAL A 309 -12.63 18.92 -0.31
C VAL A 309 -11.54 19.01 0.77
N TRP A 310 -10.78 17.94 0.97
CA TRP A 310 -9.69 17.94 1.94
C TRP A 310 -8.57 18.92 1.56
N GLY A 311 -8.21 19.02 0.29
CA GLY A 311 -7.21 19.98 -0.20
C GLY A 311 -7.56 21.43 0.13
N LEU A 312 -8.84 21.80 0.01
CA LEU A 312 -9.33 23.14 0.36
C LEU A 312 -9.24 23.40 1.88
N MET A 313 -9.59 22.41 2.70
CA MET A 313 -9.54 22.53 4.16
C MET A 313 -8.10 22.57 4.70
N SER A 314 -7.22 21.74 4.13
CA SER A 314 -5.83 21.60 4.57
C SER A 314 -4.93 22.74 4.11
N GLY A 315 -5.23 23.41 2.99
CA GLY A 315 -4.43 24.52 2.46
C GLY A 315 -4.27 25.70 3.43
N SER A 316 -5.25 25.92 4.32
CA SER A 316 -5.18 26.94 5.38
C SER A 316 -4.24 26.53 6.51
N VAL A 317 -4.26 25.26 6.90
CA VAL A 317 -3.43 24.71 7.98
C VAL A 317 -1.99 24.52 7.54
N ASP A 318 -1.76 24.07 6.29
CA ASP A 318 -0.42 23.92 5.73
C ASP A 318 0.32 25.26 5.63
N LYS A 319 -0.40 26.37 5.40
CA LYS A 319 0.17 27.73 5.46
C LYS A 319 0.60 28.11 6.88
N MET A 320 -0.21 27.81 7.89
CA MET A 320 0.16 28.04 9.30
C MET A 320 1.35 27.18 9.74
N LEU A 321 1.39 25.89 9.34
CA LEU A 321 2.48 24.98 9.68
C LEU A 321 3.80 25.25 8.94
N ARG A 322 3.77 26.02 7.85
CA ARG A 322 4.97 26.51 7.13
C ARG A 322 5.44 27.88 7.62
N GLY A 323 4.59 28.65 8.31
CA GLY A 323 4.96 29.95 8.87
C GLY A 323 5.83 29.88 10.14
N ASN A 324 6.00 28.67 10.71
CA ASN A 324 6.79 28.41 11.92
C ASN A 324 8.09 27.61 11.65
N THR A 325 8.61 27.65 10.42
CA THR A 325 9.93 27.09 10.03
C THR A 325 10.76 28.13 9.34
#